data_AF-A0A1A8L3J4-F1
#
_entry.id   AF-A0A1A8L3J4-F1
#
_cell.length_a   1.000
_cell.length_b   1.000
_cell.length_c   1.000
_cell.angle_alpha   90.00
_cell.angle_beta   90.00
_cell.angle_gamma   90.00
#
_symmetry.space_group_name_H-M   'P 1'
#
loop_
_entity.id
_entity.type
_entity.pdbx_description
1 polymer ?
#
loop_
_entity_poly.entity_id
_entity_poly.type
_entity_poly.pdbx_seq_one_letter_code
_entity_poly.pdbx_strand_id
1 'polypeptide(L)'
;SVFGAFLRTEFSEENLQFYLACEEYKHSSNNFSLHRRAKDISTMYIQPGAPREVNLDSKTRDQTLQLLQAPNHTSLLPAQKRIFSLLDTDCYPRFLQSNIYQTLLQEAE
;
A
#
# COMPACT_ATOMS: atom_id res chain seq x y z
N SER A 1 3.21 -0.62 14.12
CA SER A 1 4.48 0.12 13.97
C SER A 1 4.26 1.59 14.28
N VAL A 2 5.31 2.33 14.64
CA VAL A 2 5.25 3.78 14.92
C VAL A 2 4.87 4.56 13.67
N PHE A 3 5.48 4.24 12.52
CA PHE A 3 5.11 4.84 11.23
C PHE A 3 3.63 4.62 10.88
N GLY A 4 3.10 3.42 11.12
CA GLY A 4 1.68 3.16 10.92
C GLY A 4 0.78 3.98 11.84
N ALA A 5 1.21 4.35 13.05
CA ALA A 5 0.46 5.24 13.93
C ALA A 5 0.45 6.68 13.41
N PHE A 6 1.60 7.16 12.93
CA PHE A 6 1.72 8.46 12.27
C PHE A 6 0.78 8.58 11.07
N LEU A 7 0.76 7.58 10.17
CA LEU A 7 -0.14 7.61 9.00
C LEU A 7 -1.62 7.70 9.37
N ARG A 8 -2.05 7.15 10.53
CA ARG A 8 -3.46 7.30 10.97
C ARG A 8 -3.80 8.73 11.35
N THR A 9 -2.84 9.46 11.94
CA THR A 9 -3.03 10.87 12.30
C THR A 9 -3.24 11.74 11.06
N GLU A 10 -2.81 11.25 9.90
CA GLU A 10 -2.90 11.93 8.62
C GLU A 10 -3.89 11.29 7.65
N PHE A 11 -4.68 10.33 8.12
CA PHE A 11 -5.67 9.61 7.32
C PHE A 11 -5.08 9.01 6.03
N SER A 12 -3.85 8.48 6.10
CA SER A 12 -3.09 7.92 4.97
C SER A 12 -2.59 6.49 5.21
N GLU A 13 -3.15 5.81 6.22
CA GLU A 13 -2.77 4.46 6.65
C GLU A 13 -3.02 3.38 5.58
N GLU A 14 -3.97 3.60 4.68
CA GLU A 14 -4.31 2.70 3.59
C GLU A 14 -3.13 2.47 2.65
N ASN A 15 -2.24 3.45 2.47
CA ASN A 15 -1.06 3.33 1.63
C ASN A 15 -0.10 2.25 2.14
N LEU A 16 0.16 2.25 3.45
CA LEU A 16 1.03 1.25 4.07
C LEU A 16 0.36 -0.13 4.10
N GLN A 17 -0.94 -0.19 4.41
CA GLN A 17 -1.68 -1.44 4.41
C GLN A 17 -1.75 -2.09 3.02
N PHE A 18 -2.00 -1.30 1.98
CA PHE A 18 -1.96 -1.74 0.60
C PHE A 18 -0.58 -2.25 0.20
N TYR A 19 0.50 -1.52 0.57
CA TYR A 19 1.86 -1.94 0.27
C TYR A 19 2.18 -3.30 0.92
N LEU A 20 1.82 -3.49 2.20
CA LEU A 20 2.01 -4.76 2.90
C LEU A 20 1.16 -5.89 2.30
N ALA A 21 -0.08 -5.61 1.91
CA ALA A 21 -0.92 -6.59 1.22
C ALA A 21 -0.29 -7.02 -0.12
N CYS A 22 0.34 -6.09 -0.86
CA CYS A 22 1.11 -6.40 -2.06
C CYS A 22 2.35 -7.25 -1.75
N GLU A 23 3.08 -6.99 -0.65
CA GLU A 23 4.19 -7.84 -0.21
C GLU A 23 3.73 -9.27 0.05
N GLU A 24 2.63 -9.46 0.79
CA GLU A 24 2.11 -10.80 1.03
C GLU A 24 1.59 -11.48 -0.24
N TYR A 25 0.95 -10.71 -1.15
CA TYR A 25 0.50 -11.22 -2.44
C TYR A 25 1.64 -11.83 -3.25
N LYS A 26 2.81 -11.17 -3.30
CA LYS A 26 4.00 -11.67 -3.99
C LYS A 26 4.48 -13.02 -3.46
N HIS A 27 4.26 -13.30 -2.18
CA HIS A 27 4.67 -14.55 -1.51
C HIS A 27 3.56 -15.61 -1.44
N SER A 28 2.47 -15.45 -2.20
CA SER A 28 1.39 -16.44 -2.26
C SER A 28 1.92 -17.81 -2.69
N SER A 29 1.60 -18.87 -1.94
CA SER A 29 2.20 -20.20 -2.15
C SER A 29 1.62 -20.98 -3.33
N ASN A 30 0.41 -20.63 -3.78
CA ASN A 30 -0.27 -21.30 -4.90
C ASN A 30 -1.25 -20.38 -5.63
N ASN A 31 -1.63 -20.79 -6.84
CA ASN A 31 -2.54 -20.02 -7.71
C ASN A 31 -3.88 -19.70 -7.06
N PHE A 32 -4.47 -20.60 -6.28
CA PHE A 32 -5.75 -20.35 -5.61
C PHE A 32 -5.64 -19.18 -4.61
N SER A 33 -4.62 -19.22 -3.74
CA SER A 33 -4.35 -18.14 -2.78
C SER A 33 -4.02 -16.82 -3.46
N LEU A 34 -3.29 -16.87 -4.58
CA LEU A 34 -2.93 -15.70 -5.39
C LEU A 34 -4.18 -15.03 -5.98
N HIS A 35 -5.06 -15.79 -6.64
CA HIS A 35 -6.29 -15.25 -7.23
C HIS A 35 -7.24 -14.67 -6.18
N ARG A 36 -7.37 -15.34 -5.03
CA ARG A 36 -8.17 -14.82 -3.92
C ARG A 36 -7.62 -13.49 -3.41
N ARG A 37 -6.32 -13.42 -3.11
CA ARG A 37 -5.66 -12.19 -2.65
C ARG A 37 -5.74 -11.06 -3.68
N ALA A 38 -5.59 -11.37 -4.98
CA ALA A 38 -5.79 -10.39 -6.06
C ALA A 38 -7.17 -9.74 -6.00
N LYS A 39 -8.23 -10.55 -5.84
CA LYS A 39 -9.61 -10.05 -5.71
C LYS A 39 -9.81 -9.20 -4.45
N ASP A 40 -9.32 -9.68 -3.31
CA ASP A 40 -9.43 -8.98 -2.03
C ASP A 40 -8.71 -7.62 -2.09
N ILE A 41 -7.50 -7.58 -2.64
CA ILE A 41 -6.72 -6.34 -2.80
C ILE A 41 -7.39 -5.38 -3.78
N SER A 42 -7.87 -5.89 -4.92
CA SER A 42 -8.55 -5.08 -5.93
C SER A 42 -9.78 -4.36 -5.37
N THR A 43 -10.64 -5.11 -4.67
CA THR A 43 -11.90 -4.59 -4.11
C THR A 43 -11.71 -3.68 -2.90
N MET A 44 -10.66 -3.89 -2.11
CA MET A 44 -10.38 -3.09 -0.92
C MET A 44 -9.64 -1.77 -1.24
N TYR A 45 -8.73 -1.79 -2.24
CA TYR A 45 -7.78 -0.68 -2.43
C TYR A 45 -7.73 -0.08 -3.85
N ILE A 46 -8.11 -0.79 -4.92
CA ILE A 46 -7.80 -0.35 -6.30
C ILE A 46 -9.04 0.07 -7.09
N GLN A 47 -10.16 -0.63 -6.92
CA GLN A 47 -11.38 -0.30 -7.64
C GLN A 47 -11.87 1.12 -7.29
N PRO A 48 -12.41 1.89 -8.26
CA PRO A 48 -13.01 3.17 -7.96
C PRO A 48 -14.10 3.04 -6.90
N GLY A 49 -14.03 3.86 -5.85
CA GLY A 49 -14.97 3.81 -4.73
C GLY A 49 -14.69 2.66 -3.74
N ALA A 50 -13.52 2.03 -3.82
CA ALA A 50 -13.10 1.04 -2.83
C ALA A 50 -13.04 1.67 -1.42
N PRO A 51 -13.38 0.92 -0.35
CA PRO A 51 -13.48 1.46 0.99
C PRO A 51 -12.14 2.00 1.55
N ARG A 52 -11.02 1.53 1.02
CA ARG A 52 -9.66 2.02 1.32
C ARG A 52 -8.90 2.35 0.02
N GLU A 53 -9.59 2.98 -0.94
CA GLU A 53 -9.01 3.34 -2.24
C GLU A 53 -7.68 4.11 -2.07
N VAL A 54 -6.61 3.60 -2.68
CA VAL A 54 -5.30 4.25 -2.68
C VAL A 54 -5.17 5.25 -3.83
N ASN A 55 -4.39 6.31 -3.64
CA ASN A 55 -4.24 7.35 -4.65
C ASN A 55 -3.38 6.89 -5.85
N LEU A 56 -4.04 6.41 -6.90
CA LEU A 56 -3.43 6.01 -8.16
C LEU A 56 -3.91 6.91 -9.31
N ASP A 57 -3.00 7.26 -10.21
CA ASP A 57 -3.41 7.87 -11.48
C ASP A 57 -4.18 6.85 -12.34
N SER A 58 -5.02 7.36 -13.25
CA SER A 58 -5.93 6.50 -14.04
C SER A 58 -5.16 5.46 -14.86
N LYS A 59 -4.01 5.81 -15.42
CA LYS A 59 -3.20 4.89 -16.23
C LYS A 59 -2.68 3.74 -15.38
N THR A 60 -2.12 4.02 -14.20
CA THR A 60 -1.62 3.00 -13.28
C THR A 60 -2.73 2.09 -12.78
N ARG A 61 -3.90 2.66 -12.45
CA ARG A 61 -5.07 1.90 -12.01
C ARG A 61 -5.57 0.95 -13.11
N ASP A 62 -5.79 1.45 -14.31
CA ASP A 62 -6.34 0.66 -15.43
C ASP A 62 -5.37 -0.46 -15.83
N GLN A 63 -4.07 -0.16 -15.90
CA GLN A 63 -3.04 -1.17 -16.15
C GLN A 63 -3.06 -2.27 -15.07
N THR A 64 -3.17 -1.89 -13.80
CA THR A 64 -3.21 -2.85 -12.69
C THR A 64 -4.45 -3.73 -12.76
N LEU A 65 -5.63 -3.15 -13.00
CA LEU A 65 -6.88 -3.89 -13.15
C LEU A 65 -6.87 -4.85 -14.35
N GLN A 66 -6.22 -4.48 -15.45
CA GLN A 66 -6.02 -5.36 -16.60
C GLN A 66 -5.16 -6.58 -16.25
N LEU A 67 -4.03 -6.36 -15.56
CA LEU A 67 -3.15 -7.45 -15.13
C LEU A 67 -3.84 -8.41 -14.16
N LEU A 68 -4.73 -7.90 -13.30
CA LEU A 68 -5.50 -8.71 -12.36
C LEU A 68 -6.63 -9.54 -13.01
N GLN A 69 -6.87 -9.42 -14.32
CA GLN A 69 -7.76 -10.37 -15.04
C GLN A 69 -7.14 -11.76 -15.17
N ALA A 70 -5.81 -11.84 -15.22
CA ALA A 70 -5.05 -13.09 -15.18
C ALA A 70 -3.88 -12.93 -14.20
N PRO A 71 -4.15 -12.96 -12.88
CA PRO A 71 -3.17 -12.62 -11.85
C PRO A 71 -1.93 -13.51 -11.89
N ASN A 72 -0.77 -12.88 -11.70
CA ASN A 72 0.53 -13.48 -11.41
C ASN A 72 1.26 -12.67 -10.34
N HIS A 73 2.41 -13.13 -9.86
CA HIS A 73 3.15 -12.50 -8.76
C HIS A 73 3.59 -11.04 -9.01
N THR A 74 3.54 -10.54 -10.25
CA THR A 74 3.93 -9.17 -10.60
C THR A 74 2.75 -8.28 -10.96
N SER A 75 1.52 -8.79 -10.93
CA SER A 75 0.33 -8.05 -11.41
C SER A 75 0.03 -6.76 -10.63
N LEU A 76 0.39 -6.71 -9.34
CA LEU A 76 0.23 -5.52 -8.49
C LEU A 76 1.42 -4.55 -8.54
N LEU A 77 2.51 -4.91 -9.23
CA LEU A 77 3.75 -4.13 -9.21
C LEU A 77 3.59 -2.66 -9.65
N PRO A 78 2.78 -2.31 -10.68
CA PRO A 78 2.60 -0.91 -11.07
C PRO A 78 2.00 -0.06 -9.94
N ALA A 79 0.87 -0.50 -9.36
CA ALA A 79 0.24 0.18 -8.24
C ALA A 79 1.14 0.18 -6.99
N GLN A 80 1.78 -0.95 -6.66
CA GLN A 80 2.67 -1.04 -5.51
C GLN A 80 3.82 -0.03 -5.59
N LYS A 81 4.46 0.12 -6.74
CA LYS A 81 5.54 1.10 -6.94
C LYS A 81 5.05 2.54 -6.76
N ARG A 82 3.85 2.86 -7.26
CA ARG A 82 3.27 4.20 -7.13
C ARG A 82 3.03 4.57 -5.67
N ILE A 83 2.47 3.64 -4.89
CA ILE A 83 2.18 3.85 -3.47
C ILE A 83 3.45 3.84 -2.63
N PHE A 84 4.42 2.97 -2.93
CA PHE A 84 5.72 3.02 -2.28
C PHE A 84 6.40 4.38 -2.49
N SER A 85 6.40 4.90 -3.72
CA SER A 85 6.96 6.21 -4.01
C SER A 85 6.24 7.33 -3.24
N LEU A 86 4.92 7.26 -3.07
CA LEU A 86 4.17 8.21 -2.26
C LEU A 86 4.57 8.15 -0.78
N LEU A 87 4.68 6.95 -0.21
CA LEU A 87 5.16 6.75 1.16
C LEU A 87 6.58 7.29 1.35
N ASP A 88 7.49 6.99 0.41
CA ASP A 88 8.91 7.35 0.47
C ASP A 88 9.16 8.85 0.27
N THR A 89 8.42 9.49 -0.63
CA THR A 89 8.68 10.89 -1.01
C THR A 89 7.85 11.92 -0.26
N ASP A 90 6.70 11.53 0.32
CA ASP A 90 5.83 12.43 1.08
C ASP A 90 5.73 12.02 2.56
N CYS A 91 5.20 10.82 2.83
CA CYS A 91 4.84 10.45 4.20
C CYS A 91 6.06 10.23 5.10
N TYR A 92 7.12 9.60 4.58
CA TYR A 92 8.29 9.24 5.36
C TYR A 92 9.13 10.46 5.79
N PRO A 93 9.43 11.45 4.93
CA PRO A 93 10.09 12.68 5.35
C PRO A 93 9.31 13.43 6.44
N ARG A 94 7.98 13.49 6.32
CA ARG A 94 7.11 14.14 7.32
C ARG A 94 7.06 13.34 8.63
N PHE A 95 7.09 12.01 8.56
CA PHE A 95 7.23 11.15 9.73
C PHE A 95 8.50 11.45 10.54
N LEU A 96 9.65 11.59 9.87
CA LEU A 96 10.93 11.89 10.53
C LEU A 96 10.94 13.26 11.23
N GLN A 97 10.11 14.19 10.78
CA GLN A 97 9.94 15.51 11.40
C GLN A 97 8.82 15.55 12.46
N SER A 98 8.02 14.48 12.56
CA SER A 98 6.85 14.45 13.44
C SER A 98 7.24 14.33 14.91
N ASN A 99 6.43 14.91 15.79
CA ASN A 99 6.57 14.79 17.24
C ASN A 99 6.59 13.32 17.70
N ILE A 100 5.86 12.44 17.02
CA ILE A 100 5.80 11.00 17.31
C ILE A 100 7.19 10.39 17.18
N TYR A 101 7.92 10.71 16.10
CA TYR A 101 9.27 10.20 15.89
C TYR A 101 10.29 10.87 16.81
N GLN A 102 10.18 12.19 17.01
CA GLN A 102 11.10 12.93 17.89
C GLN A 102 11.00 12.46 19.36
N THR A 103 9.79 12.15 19.85
CA THR A 103 9.59 11.60 21.20
C THR A 103 10.23 10.22 21.32
N LEU A 104 10.05 9.36 20.31
CA LEU A 104 10.65 8.02 20.29
C LEU A 104 12.19 8.08 20.33
N LEU A 105 12.80 9.05 19.64
CA LEU A 105 14.25 9.25 19.69
C LEU A 105 14.73 9.63 21.10
N GLN A 106 14.02 10.54 21.77
CA GLN A 106 14.35 10.97 23.13
C GLN A 106 14.20 9.84 24.17
N GLU A 107 13.23 8.94 23.98
CA GLU A 107 13.02 7.78 24.86
C GLU A 107 14.03 6.64 24.63
N ALA A 108 14.73 6.64 23.48
CA ALA A 108 15.73 5.63 23.12
C ALA A 108 17.15 6.00 23.56
N GLU A 109 17.36 7.25 24.02
CA GLU A 109 18.60 7.75 24.63
C GLU A 109 18.63 7.48 26.14
#